data_AF-A0A8T4TZC6-F1
#
_entry.id   AF-A0A8T4TZC6-F1
#
_cell.length_a   1.000
_cell.length_b   1.000
_cell.length_c   1.000
_cell.angle_alpha   90.00
_cell.angle_beta   90.00
_cell.angle_gamma   90.00
#
_symmetry.space_group_name_H-M   'P 1'
#
loop_
_entity.id
_entity.type
_entity.pdbx_description
1 polymer ?
#
loop_
_entity_poly.entity_id
_entity_poly.type
_entity_poly.pdbx_seq_one_letter_code
_entity_poly.pdbx_strand_id
1 'polypeptide(L)'
;MVNLKFSKLKKECSKCASELLVDQELLLAFLNSPIRDKIMKFSKLNKKEISSIMKIVDYYSKLKIQQEKKLKAKSRKDILKIEVNLLKKIFNAKILKFKKIKTEEAFNITKKILKKEYPNSVILSMLETDKIAALLGIKTIPSELLVFDSKNKKIIGVEVLVK
;
A
#
# COMPACT_ATOMS: atom_id res chain seq x y z
N MET A 1 -5.47 18.97 3.42
CA MET A 1 -4.35 18.20 2.82
C MET A 1 -3.26 18.01 3.86
N VAL A 2 -2.91 16.75 4.20
CA VAL A 2 -1.81 16.47 5.13
C VAL A 2 -0.49 16.52 4.35
N ASN A 3 0.40 17.44 4.73
CA ASN A 3 1.69 17.62 4.08
C ASN A 3 2.68 16.55 4.59
N LEU A 4 2.61 15.37 3.98
CA LEU A 4 3.53 14.28 4.24
C LEU A 4 4.84 14.55 3.50
N LYS A 5 5.91 14.84 4.24
CA LYS A 5 7.22 15.23 3.69
C LYS A 5 7.94 14.00 3.11
N PHE A 6 7.60 13.62 1.88
CA PHE A 6 8.50 12.90 0.98
C PHE A 6 9.58 13.84 0.42
N SER A 7 10.23 14.65 1.25
CA SER A 7 11.02 15.81 0.79
C SER A 7 12.12 15.46 -0.21
N LYS A 8 12.74 14.28 -0.07
CA LYS A 8 13.75 13.76 -1.01
C LYS A 8 13.13 13.25 -2.32
N LEU A 9 12.00 12.55 -2.23
CA LEU A 9 11.23 12.04 -3.37
C LEU A 9 10.56 13.16 -4.19
N LYS A 10 10.01 14.18 -3.53
CA LYS A 10 9.44 15.38 -4.16
C LYS A 10 10.47 16.17 -4.96
N LYS A 11 11.74 16.16 -4.52
CA LYS A 11 12.86 16.82 -5.20
C LYS A 11 13.35 16.04 -6.42
N GLU A 12 13.40 14.71 -6.34
CA GLU A 12 13.96 13.86 -7.40
C GLU A 12 12.93 13.36 -8.42
N CYS A 13 11.66 13.19 -8.02
CA CYS A 13 10.54 12.69 -8.83
C CYS A 13 9.20 13.19 -8.24
N SER A 14 8.87 14.47 -8.49
CA SER A 14 7.66 15.11 -7.94
C SER A 14 6.36 14.38 -8.28
N LYS A 15 6.25 13.86 -9.50
CA LYS A 15 5.09 13.07 -9.99
C LYS A 15 4.88 11.78 -9.18
N CYS A 16 5.93 10.97 -9.00
CA CYS A 16 5.87 9.75 -8.20
C CYS A 16 5.52 10.03 -6.73
N ALA A 17 5.97 11.17 -6.19
CA ALA A 17 5.64 11.56 -4.83
C ALA A 17 4.14 11.90 -4.64
N SER A 18 3.50 12.51 -5.65
CA SER A 18 2.04 12.71 -5.64
C SER A 18 1.26 11.41 -5.81
N GLU A 19 1.73 10.52 -6.67
CA GLU A 19 1.15 9.19 -6.89
C GLU A 19 1.18 8.36 -5.59
N LEU A 20 2.32 8.31 -4.90
CA LEU A 20 2.43 7.62 -3.61
C LEU A 20 1.54 8.18 -2.48
N LEU A 21 1.14 9.45 -2.56
CA LEU A 21 0.16 10.02 -1.61
C LEU A 21 -1.25 9.49 -1.91
N VAL A 22 -1.61 9.38 -3.19
CA VAL A 22 -2.87 8.77 -3.62
C VAL A 22 -2.92 7.29 -3.19
N ASP A 23 -1.82 6.55 -3.32
CA ASP A 23 -1.73 5.17 -2.84
C ASP A 23 -2.03 5.05 -1.35
N GLN A 24 -1.56 5.99 -0.53
CA GLN A 24 -1.85 5.99 0.90
C GLN A 24 -3.33 6.22 1.20
N GLU A 25 -3.98 7.13 0.48
CA GLU A 25 -5.42 7.39 0.65
C GLU A 25 -6.25 6.16 0.24
N LEU A 26 -5.87 5.51 -0.85
CA LEU A 26 -6.49 4.27 -1.33
C LEU A 26 -6.30 3.11 -0.36
N LEU A 27 -5.09 2.94 0.16
CA LEU A 27 -4.81 1.95 1.19
C LEU A 27 -5.63 2.22 2.44
N LEU A 28 -5.85 3.48 2.83
CA LEU A 28 -6.71 3.83 3.95
C LEU A 28 -8.15 3.39 3.72
N ALA A 29 -8.67 3.58 2.49
CA ALA A 29 -10.00 3.12 2.09
C ALA A 29 -10.10 1.59 2.13
N PHE A 30 -9.13 0.88 1.55
CA PHE A 30 -9.06 -0.58 1.62
C PHE A 30 -8.98 -1.09 3.07
N LEU A 31 -8.10 -0.50 3.88
CA LEU A 31 -7.85 -0.89 5.27
C LEU A 31 -9.04 -0.64 6.20
N ASN A 32 -9.96 0.24 5.82
CA ASN A 32 -11.19 0.51 6.57
C ASN A 32 -12.46 -0.05 5.88
N SER A 33 -12.33 -0.70 4.73
CA SER A 33 -13.48 -1.13 3.94
C SER A 33 -14.25 -2.27 4.62
N PRO A 34 -15.59 -2.19 4.71
CA PRO A 34 -16.44 -3.27 5.20
C PRO A 34 -16.67 -4.39 4.17
N ILE A 35 -16.39 -4.13 2.88
CA ILE A 35 -16.55 -5.11 1.79
C ILE A 35 -15.23 -5.78 1.40
N ARG A 36 -14.22 -5.71 2.26
CA ARG A 36 -12.86 -6.21 2.00
C ARG A 36 -12.81 -7.69 1.65
N ASP A 37 -13.64 -8.51 2.29
CA ASP A 37 -13.69 -9.94 2.00
C ASP A 37 -14.22 -10.20 0.58
N LYS A 38 -15.14 -9.36 0.09
CA LYS A 38 -15.58 -9.41 -1.32
C LYS A 38 -14.44 -8.99 -2.24
N ILE A 39 -13.77 -7.88 -1.93
CA ILE A 39 -12.61 -7.37 -2.69
C ILE A 39 -11.52 -8.45 -2.84
N MET A 40 -11.20 -9.14 -1.74
CA MET A 40 -10.18 -10.18 -1.71
C MET A 40 -10.61 -11.43 -2.50
N LYS A 41 -11.90 -11.82 -2.45
CA LYS A 41 -12.43 -12.91 -3.28
C LYS A 41 -12.35 -12.63 -4.79
N PHE A 42 -12.48 -11.37 -5.21
CA PHE A 42 -12.35 -10.98 -6.63
C PHE A 42 -10.90 -10.86 -7.11
N SER A 43 -9.93 -10.76 -6.19
CA SER A 43 -8.54 -10.44 -6.52
C SER A 43 -7.69 -11.61 -7.07
N LYS A 44 -8.27 -12.76 -7.43
CA LYS A 44 -7.56 -14.00 -7.84
C LYS A 44 -6.49 -14.51 -6.85
N LEU A 45 -6.43 -13.96 -5.65
CA LEU A 45 -5.49 -14.37 -4.60
C LEU A 45 -5.90 -15.71 -3.99
N ASN A 46 -4.92 -16.52 -3.62
CA ASN A 46 -5.16 -17.78 -2.91
C ASN A 46 -5.41 -17.55 -1.41
N LYS A 47 -5.91 -18.59 -0.72
CA LYS A 47 -6.25 -18.51 0.72
C LYS A 47 -5.07 -18.07 1.61
N LYS A 48 -3.83 -18.48 1.28
CA LYS A 48 -2.63 -18.15 2.06
C LYS A 48 -2.24 -16.68 1.88
N GLU A 49 -2.37 -16.16 0.66
CA GLU A 49 -2.15 -14.75 0.34
C GLU A 49 -3.18 -13.87 1.04
N ILE A 50 -4.46 -14.24 0.92
CA ILE A 50 -5.57 -13.57 1.63
C ILE A 50 -5.28 -13.53 3.14
N SER A 51 -4.93 -14.67 3.74
CA SER A 51 -4.58 -14.73 5.17
C SER A 51 -3.42 -13.80 5.53
N SER A 52 -2.41 -13.69 4.67
CA SER A 52 -1.23 -12.85 4.91
C SER A 52 -1.57 -11.35 4.85
N ILE A 53 -2.41 -10.93 3.90
CA ILE A 53 -2.93 -9.56 3.83
C ILE A 53 -3.80 -9.27 5.07
N MET A 54 -4.67 -10.21 5.46
CA MET A 54 -5.55 -10.04 6.62
C MET A 54 -4.78 -9.85 7.94
N LYS A 55 -3.61 -10.47 8.10
CA LYS A 55 -2.76 -10.22 9.27
C LYS A 55 -2.33 -8.76 9.40
N ILE A 56 -2.06 -8.08 8.28
CA ILE A 56 -1.69 -6.66 8.27
C ILE A 56 -2.92 -5.79 8.55
N VAL A 57 -4.06 -6.15 7.95
CA VAL A 57 -5.36 -5.52 8.22
C VAL A 57 -5.69 -5.55 9.70
N ASP A 58 -5.63 -6.73 10.34
CA ASP A 58 -5.95 -6.91 11.74
C ASP A 58 -4.98 -6.14 12.63
N TYR A 59 -3.70 -6.12 12.25
CA TYR A 59 -2.70 -5.32 12.94
C TYR A 59 -3.02 -3.82 12.87
N TYR A 60 -3.36 -3.30 11.69
CA TYR A 60 -3.78 -1.92 11.52
C TYR A 60 -5.01 -1.60 12.36
N SER A 61 -6.04 -2.44 12.32
CA SER A 61 -7.28 -2.26 13.09
C SER A 61 -7.02 -2.22 14.60
N LYS A 62 -6.16 -3.12 15.11
CA LYS A 62 -5.75 -3.13 16.52
C LYS A 62 -5.02 -1.85 16.91
N LEU A 63 -4.08 -1.39 16.10
CA LEU A 63 -3.37 -0.13 16.33
C LEU A 63 -4.32 1.08 16.32
N LYS A 64 -5.29 1.10 15.39
CA LYS A 64 -6.30 2.15 15.29
C LYS A 64 -7.13 2.26 16.55
N ILE A 65 -7.73 1.14 16.98
CA ILE A 65 -8.54 1.10 18.21
C ILE A 65 -7.72 1.53 19.43
N GLN A 66 -6.47 1.07 19.54
CA GLN A 66 -5.59 1.45 20.65
C GLN A 66 -5.29 2.95 20.67
N GLN A 67 -5.00 3.56 19.52
CA GLN A 67 -4.69 4.99 19.43
C GLN A 67 -5.94 5.86 19.63
N GLU A 68 -7.10 5.45 19.10
CA GLU A 68 -8.36 6.16 19.31
C GLU A 68 -8.74 6.21 20.79
N LYS A 69 -8.59 5.08 21.51
CA LYS A 69 -8.81 5.03 22.96
C LYS A 69 -7.79 5.89 23.72
N LYS A 70 -6.51 5.80 23.38
CA LYS A 70 -5.44 6.58 24.04
C LYS A 70 -5.64 8.08 23.90
N LEU A 71 -6.04 8.54 22.72
CA LEU A 71 -6.22 9.97 22.42
C LEU A 71 -7.64 10.46 22.72
N LYS A 72 -8.56 9.58 23.14
CA LYS A 72 -9.99 9.87 23.34
C LYS A 72 -10.56 10.64 22.15
N ALA A 73 -10.31 10.15 20.93
CA ALA A 73 -10.72 10.83 19.71
C ALA A 73 -12.25 11.00 19.66
N LYS A 74 -12.73 12.24 19.56
CA LYS A 74 -14.17 12.57 19.53
C LYS A 74 -14.66 13.06 18.16
N SER A 75 -13.75 13.57 17.33
CA SER A 75 -14.10 14.14 16.03
C SER A 75 -13.55 13.31 14.87
N ARG A 76 -14.20 13.41 13.70
CA ARG A 76 -13.68 12.80 12.46
C ARG A 76 -12.28 13.29 12.11
N LYS A 77 -11.96 14.56 12.43
CA LYS A 77 -10.62 15.14 12.21
C LYS A 77 -9.55 14.43 13.06
N ASP A 78 -9.86 14.05 14.28
CA ASP A 78 -8.93 13.33 15.15
C ASP A 78 -8.69 11.91 14.65
N ILE A 79 -9.77 11.22 14.23
CA ILE A 79 -9.69 9.89 13.63
C ILE A 79 -8.81 9.95 12.37
N LEU A 80 -9.01 10.92 11.48
CA LEU A 80 -8.18 11.06 10.28
C LEU A 80 -6.69 11.28 10.60
N LYS A 81 -6.37 12.07 11.63
CA LYS A 81 -4.97 12.24 12.08
C LYS A 81 -4.36 10.92 12.56
N ILE A 82 -5.14 10.11 13.28
CA ILE A 82 -4.71 8.78 13.74
C ILE A 82 -4.46 7.87 12.54
N GLU A 83 -5.43 7.77 11.62
CA GLU A 83 -5.33 6.92 10.43
C GLU A 83 -4.09 7.27 9.60
N VAL A 84 -3.84 8.56 9.37
CA VAL A 84 -2.66 9.03 8.64
C VAL A 84 -1.36 8.69 9.38
N ASN A 85 -1.31 8.87 10.71
CA ASN A 85 -0.12 8.52 11.48
C ASN A 85 0.15 7.01 11.51
N LEU A 86 -0.90 6.20 11.51
CA LEU A 86 -0.77 4.75 11.42
C LEU A 86 -0.29 4.31 10.04
N LEU A 87 -0.81 4.90 8.96
CA LEU A 87 -0.28 4.68 7.63
C LEU A 87 1.21 4.98 7.55
N LYS A 88 1.68 6.11 8.09
CA LYS A 88 3.13 6.41 8.14
C LYS A 88 3.96 5.34 8.85
N LYS A 89 3.36 4.62 9.80
CA LYS A 89 4.03 3.55 10.52
C LYS A 89 4.06 2.24 9.74
N ILE A 90 3.05 1.95 8.95
CA ILE A 90 2.93 0.65 8.27
C ILE A 90 3.31 0.73 6.79
N PHE A 91 3.20 1.89 6.15
CA PHE A 91 3.46 2.07 4.73
C PHE A 91 4.85 2.63 4.47
N ASN A 92 5.59 1.97 3.60
CA ASN A 92 6.86 2.42 3.05
C ASN A 92 6.72 2.58 1.53
N ALA A 93 7.49 3.51 0.96
CA ALA A 93 7.60 3.65 -0.49
C ALA A 93 9.00 3.24 -0.95
N LYS A 94 9.09 2.57 -2.09
CA LYS A 94 10.34 2.18 -2.74
C LYS A 94 10.29 2.53 -4.22
N ILE A 95 11.35 3.12 -4.75
CA ILE A 95 11.50 3.35 -6.18
C ILE A 95 12.63 2.45 -6.68
N LEU A 96 12.39 1.71 -7.75
CA LEU A 96 13.40 0.93 -8.45
C LEU A 96 13.59 1.51 -9.85
N LYS A 97 14.81 1.95 -10.14
CA LYS A 97 15.16 2.57 -11.43
C LYS A 97 15.94 1.58 -12.26
N PHE A 98 15.50 1.35 -13.49
CA PHE A 98 16.18 0.52 -14.47
C PHE A 98 16.57 1.35 -15.68
N LYS A 99 17.72 1.03 -16.27
CA LYS A 99 18.23 1.66 -17.49
C LYS A 99 18.32 0.63 -18.60
N LYS A 100 17.84 0.98 -19.80
CA LYS A 100 18.03 0.20 -21.03
C LYS A 100 17.52 -1.26 -20.94
N ILE A 101 16.38 -1.48 -20.27
CA ILE A 101 15.69 -2.78 -20.29
C ILE A 101 14.22 -2.58 -20.67
N LYS A 102 13.58 -3.63 -21.17
CA LYS A 102 12.14 -3.58 -21.47
C LYS A 102 11.32 -3.51 -20.18
N THR A 103 10.18 -2.83 -20.23
CA THR A 103 9.29 -2.65 -19.08
C THR A 103 8.92 -3.99 -18.43
N GLU A 104 8.47 -4.96 -19.21
CA GLU A 104 8.09 -6.29 -18.71
C GLU A 104 9.23 -7.00 -17.96
N GLU A 105 10.46 -6.87 -18.48
CA GLU A 105 11.65 -7.43 -17.85
C GLU A 105 11.97 -6.72 -16.51
N ALA A 106 11.82 -5.39 -16.46
CA ALA A 106 11.97 -4.60 -15.24
C ALA A 106 10.99 -5.04 -14.15
N PHE A 107 9.74 -5.31 -14.51
CA PHE A 107 8.72 -5.84 -13.59
C PHE A 107 9.06 -7.23 -13.07
N ASN A 108 9.52 -8.12 -13.95
CA ASN A 108 9.91 -9.48 -13.57
C ASN A 108 11.13 -9.49 -12.63
N ILE A 109 12.15 -8.67 -12.92
CA ILE A 109 13.31 -8.50 -12.04
C ILE A 109 12.88 -7.90 -10.70
N THR A 110 12.03 -6.87 -10.73
CA THR A 110 11.50 -6.24 -9.51
C THR A 110 10.79 -7.25 -8.62
N LYS A 111 9.87 -8.06 -9.18
CA LYS A 111 9.19 -9.12 -8.43
C LYS A 111 10.18 -10.13 -7.83
N LYS A 112 11.24 -10.51 -8.56
CA LYS A 112 12.29 -11.40 -8.04
C LYS A 112 13.05 -10.76 -6.87
N ILE A 113 13.42 -9.48 -6.96
CA ILE A 113 14.09 -8.74 -5.87
C ILE A 113 13.18 -8.69 -4.64
N LEU A 114 11.93 -8.28 -4.82
CA LEU A 114 10.96 -8.15 -3.73
C LEU A 114 10.66 -9.50 -3.06
N LYS A 115 10.59 -10.61 -3.80
CA LYS A 115 10.45 -11.95 -3.22
C LYS A 115 11.66 -12.36 -2.38
N LYS A 116 12.88 -11.97 -2.78
CA LYS A 116 14.09 -12.25 -1.99
C LYS A 116 14.14 -11.41 -0.72
N GLU A 117 13.78 -10.14 -0.81
CA GLU A 117 13.79 -9.19 0.32
C GLU A 117 12.64 -9.47 1.30
N TYR A 118 11.49 -9.92 0.79
CA TYR A 118 10.25 -10.17 1.54
C TYR A 118 9.68 -11.57 1.22
N PRO A 119 10.33 -12.66 1.66
CA PRO A 119 10.03 -14.03 1.23
C PRO A 119 8.64 -14.55 1.63
N ASN A 120 7.97 -13.92 2.60
CA ASN A 120 6.62 -14.27 3.06
C ASN A 120 5.60 -13.17 2.75
N SER A 121 5.90 -12.31 1.78
CA SER A 121 5.00 -11.24 1.35
C SER A 121 4.06 -11.68 0.25
N VAL A 122 2.94 -10.97 0.15
CA VAL A 122 2.06 -11.01 -1.01
C VAL A 122 2.37 -9.80 -1.87
N ILE A 123 2.66 -10.00 -3.14
CA ILE A 123 2.97 -8.92 -4.07
C ILE A 123 1.81 -8.82 -5.05
N LEU A 124 1.06 -7.72 -4.95
CA LEU A 124 0.02 -7.36 -5.90
C LEU A 124 0.62 -6.52 -7.02
N SER A 125 0.21 -6.81 -8.25
CA SER A 125 0.51 -6.01 -9.44
C SER A 125 -0.54 -4.93 -9.68
N MET A 126 -0.19 -3.95 -10.53
CA MET A 126 -1.09 -2.87 -10.96
C MET A 126 -2.50 -3.36 -11.36
N LEU A 127 -2.58 -4.47 -12.11
CA LEU A 127 -3.88 -5.04 -12.51
C LEU A 127 -4.71 -5.58 -11.33
N GLU A 128 -4.04 -6.12 -10.31
CA GLU A 128 -4.71 -6.63 -9.11
C GLU A 128 -5.11 -5.47 -8.19
N THR A 129 -4.28 -4.45 -8.10
CA THR A 129 -4.55 -3.24 -7.33
C THR A 129 -5.65 -2.38 -7.97
N ASP A 130 -5.72 -2.30 -9.30
CA ASP A 130 -6.80 -1.61 -10.02
C ASP A 130 -8.14 -2.31 -9.86
N LYS A 131 -8.17 -3.64 -9.83
CA LYS A 131 -9.41 -4.38 -9.50
C LYS A 131 -9.88 -4.09 -8.07
N ILE A 132 -8.95 -3.98 -7.13
CA ILE A 132 -9.24 -3.59 -5.76
C ILE A 132 -9.79 -2.15 -5.72
N ALA A 133 -9.17 -1.22 -6.44
CA ALA A 133 -9.62 0.17 -6.54
C ALA A 133 -11.03 0.29 -7.15
N ALA A 134 -11.27 -0.39 -8.27
CA ALA A 134 -12.57 -0.40 -8.94
C ALA A 134 -13.70 -0.88 -8.01
N LEU A 135 -13.45 -1.94 -7.24
CA LEU A 135 -14.43 -2.46 -6.26
C LEU A 135 -14.65 -1.52 -5.07
N LEU A 136 -13.71 -0.63 -4.79
CA LEU A 136 -13.86 0.43 -3.80
C LEU A 136 -14.52 1.70 -4.39
N GLY A 137 -14.86 1.70 -5.68
CA GLY A 137 -15.39 2.86 -6.40
C GLY A 137 -14.33 3.94 -6.67
N ILE A 138 -13.06 3.55 -6.79
CA ILE A 138 -11.94 4.47 -6.94
C ILE A 138 -11.20 4.22 -8.25
N LYS A 139 -10.64 5.28 -8.84
CA LYS A 139 -10.20 5.31 -10.25
C LYS A 139 -9.07 4.33 -10.55
N THR A 140 -7.95 4.37 -9.82
CA THR A 140 -6.76 3.50 -9.98
C THR A 140 -5.83 3.58 -8.77
N ILE A 141 -5.00 2.56 -8.54
CA ILE A 141 -3.85 2.63 -7.60
C ILE A 141 -2.59 3.01 -8.40
N PRO A 142 -1.98 4.18 -8.13
CA PRO A 142 -0.77 4.63 -8.81
C PRO A 142 0.43 3.69 -8.71
N SER A 143 0.69 3.10 -7.53
CA SER A 143 1.81 2.17 -7.34
C SER A 143 1.70 0.97 -8.28
N GLU A 144 2.76 0.72 -9.04
CA GLU A 144 2.80 -0.39 -9.99
C GLU A 144 2.84 -1.78 -9.30
N LEU A 145 3.41 -1.85 -8.10
CA LEU A 145 3.35 -3.04 -7.24
C LEU A 145 3.08 -2.66 -5.77
N LEU A 146 2.27 -3.45 -5.09
CA LEU A 146 2.04 -3.36 -3.64
C LEU A 146 2.48 -4.64 -2.93
N VAL A 147 3.37 -4.51 -1.96
CA VAL A 147 3.90 -5.64 -1.18
C VAL A 147 3.30 -5.62 0.22
N PHE A 148 2.62 -6.70 0.58
CA PHE A 148 2.07 -6.95 1.92
C PHE A 148 3.01 -7.88 2.68
N ASP A 149 3.93 -7.30 3.46
CA ASP A 149 4.85 -8.04 4.31
C ASP A 149 4.21 -8.32 5.67
N SER A 150 3.61 -9.51 5.78
CA SER A 150 2.93 -9.96 6.99
C SER A 150 3.87 -10.18 8.18
N LYS A 151 5.16 -10.46 7.93
CA LYS A 151 6.16 -10.70 8.99
C LYS A 151 6.52 -9.40 9.68
N ASN A 152 6.87 -8.37 8.91
CA ASN A 152 7.24 -7.07 9.47
C ASN A 152 6.04 -6.13 9.66
N LYS A 153 4.84 -6.57 9.25
CA LYS A 153 3.59 -5.82 9.32
C LYS A 153 3.67 -4.50 8.57
N LYS A 154 4.27 -4.55 7.38
CA LYS A 154 4.49 -3.41 6.49
C LYS A 154 3.75 -3.60 5.17
N ILE A 155 3.36 -2.47 4.58
CA ILE A 155 2.89 -2.36 3.21
C ILE A 155 3.96 -1.56 2.46
N ILE A 156 4.43 -2.05 1.32
CA ILE A 156 5.44 -1.35 0.51
C ILE A 156 4.83 -1.04 -0.85
N GLY A 157 4.64 0.25 -1.15
CA GLY A 157 4.34 0.73 -2.50
C GLY A 157 5.64 0.80 -3.29
N VAL A 158 5.68 0.13 -4.45
CA VAL A 158 6.86 0.06 -5.30
C VAL A 158 6.56 0.64 -6.66
N GLU A 159 7.35 1.63 -7.03
CA GLU A 159 7.33 2.28 -8.33
C GLU A 159 8.54 1.81 -9.16
N VAL A 160 8.30 1.33 -10.39
CA VAL A 160 9.34 0.88 -11.33
C VAL A 160 9.54 1.93 -12.41
N LEU A 161 10.66 2.65 -12.34
CA LEU A 161 11.00 3.65 -13.34
C LEU A 161 11.95 3.04 -14.37
N VAL A 162 11.47 2.91 -15.60
CA VAL A 162 12.27 2.44 -16.74
C VAL A 162 12.69 3.64 -17.58
N LYS A 163 14.00 3.79 -17.81
CA LYS A 163 14.61 4.85 -18.62
C LYS A 163 15.44 4.29 -19.76
#